data_AF-A0ABD0RPD4-F1
#
_entry.id   AF-A0ABD0RPD4-F1
#
_cell.length_a   1.000
_cell.length_b   1.000
_cell.length_c   1.000
_cell.angle_alpha   90.00
_cell.angle_beta   90.00
_cell.angle_gamma   90.00
#
_symmetry.space_group_name_H-M   'P 1'
#
loop_
_entity.id
_entity.type
_entity.pdbx_description
1 polymer ?
#
loop_
_entity_poly.entity_id
_entity_poly.type
_entity_poly.pdbx_seq_one_letter_code
_entity_poly.pdbx_strand_id
1 'polypeptide(L)' 'NFFSKGCAPGADPQSNMCELCKGSGKAIGDERKCKASSEEMYYGYDGAF' A
#
# COMPACT_ATOMS: atom_id res chain seq x y z
N ASN A 1 -6.18 -15.37 7.87
CA ASN A 1 -5.04 -14.53 7.42
C ASN A 1 -3.85 -15.44 7.19
N PHE A 2 -3.36 -15.52 5.94
CA PHE A 2 -2.23 -16.38 5.56
C PHE A 2 -0.90 -15.64 5.71
N PHE A 3 -0.82 -14.43 5.15
CA PHE A 3 0.28 -13.50 5.37
C PHE A 3 0.07 -12.71 6.66
N SER A 4 1.17 -12.42 7.38
CA SER A 4 1.13 -11.66 8.64
C SER A 4 0.85 -10.18 8.42
N LYS A 5 1.57 -9.55 7.47
CA LYS A 5 1.45 -8.16 7.02
C LYS A 5 1.93 -8.08 5.57
N GLY A 6 1.44 -7.10 4.81
CA GLY A 6 1.83 -6.91 3.40
C GLY A 6 1.63 -5.47 2.92
N CYS A 7 2.00 -5.23 1.65
CA CYS A 7 1.41 -4.18 0.85
C CYS A 7 0.79 -4.80 -0.40
N ALA A 8 -0.53 -4.70 -0.54
CA ALA A 8 -1.28 -5.07 -1.73
C ALA A 8 -2.18 -3.87 -2.10
N PRO A 9 -1.71 -2.95 -2.95
CA PRO A 9 -2.46 -1.76 -3.33
C PRO A 9 -3.84 -2.12 -3.91
N GLY A 10 -4.89 -1.51 -3.39
CA GLY A 10 -6.29 -1.85 -3.68
C GLY A 10 -6.96 -2.80 -2.67
N ALA A 11 -6.22 -3.32 -1.68
CA ALA A 11 -6.82 -4.02 -0.55
C ALA A 11 -7.58 -3.07 0.39
N ASP A 12 -8.39 -3.65 1.30
CA ASP A 12 -9.07 -2.91 2.37
C ASP A 12 -8.04 -2.16 3.24
N PRO A 13 -8.14 -0.82 3.42
CA PRO A 13 -7.23 -0.03 4.25
C PRO A 13 -7.09 -0.51 5.71
N GLN A 14 -8.08 -1.22 6.25
CA GLN A 14 -8.05 -1.81 7.59
C GLN A 14 -7.47 -3.24 7.62
N SER A 15 -7.18 -3.83 6.46
CA SER A 15 -6.54 -5.13 6.34
C SER A 15 -5.04 -5.06 6.62
N ASN A 16 -4.50 -6.16 7.14
CA ASN A 16 -3.06 -6.35 7.30
C ASN A 16 -2.28 -6.31 5.97
N MET A 17 -2.97 -6.39 4.83
CA MET A 17 -2.41 -6.22 3.49
C MET A 17 -2.13 -4.76 3.11
N CYS A 18 -2.56 -3.78 3.90
CA CYS A 18 -2.23 -2.37 3.69
C CYS A 18 -1.21 -1.82 4.70
N GLU A 19 -0.82 -2.60 5.71
CA GLU A 19 0.06 -2.13 6.79
C GLU A 19 1.42 -1.65 6.30
N LEU A 20 2.05 -2.39 5.38
CA LEU A 20 3.40 -2.09 4.89
C LEU A 20 3.42 -1.07 3.73
N CYS A 21 2.26 -0.70 3.18
CA CYS A 21 2.17 0.30 2.10
C CYS A 21 2.68 1.69 2.56
N LYS A 22 3.24 2.45 1.63
CA LYS A 22 3.96 3.70 1.88
C LYS A 22 3.22 4.95 1.38
N GLY A 23 2.13 4.80 0.62
CA GLY A 23 1.46 5.90 -0.05
C GLY A 23 2.39 6.59 -1.04
N SER A 24 2.23 7.89 -1.18
CA SER A 24 3.12 8.77 -1.96
C SER A 24 4.47 9.05 -1.29
N GLY A 25 4.81 8.32 -0.23
CA GLY A 25 6.02 8.53 0.57
C GLY A 25 5.94 9.73 1.51
N LYS A 26 4.78 10.37 1.65
CA LYS A 26 4.58 11.53 2.53
C LYS A 26 4.09 11.07 3.89
N ALA A 27 4.87 11.32 4.94
CA ALA A 27 4.71 10.64 6.23
C ALA A 27 3.45 11.00 7.05
N ILE A 28 2.57 11.89 6.58
CA ILE A 28 1.38 12.35 7.34
C ILE A 28 0.19 12.49 6.39
N GLY A 29 -0.94 11.85 6.76
CA GLY A 29 -2.23 12.04 6.08
C GLY A 29 -2.29 11.52 4.64
N ASP A 30 -1.47 10.53 4.28
CA ASP A 30 -1.35 10.05 2.90
C ASP A 30 -2.57 9.22 2.47
N GLU A 31 -3.59 9.91 1.96
CA GLU A 31 -4.80 9.31 1.36
C GLU A 31 -4.52 8.43 0.13
N ARG A 32 -3.26 8.30 -0.29
CA ARG A 32 -2.83 7.39 -1.37
C ARG A 32 -2.29 6.08 -0.82
N LYS A 33 -2.09 5.95 0.50
CA LYS A 33 -1.69 4.70 1.14
C LYS A 33 -2.66 3.57 0.78
N CYS A 34 -2.12 2.52 0.19
CA CYS A 34 -2.81 1.34 -0.32
C CYS A 34 -3.82 1.61 -1.46
N LYS A 35 -3.77 2.76 -2.15
CA LYS A 35 -4.58 2.96 -3.36
C LYS A 35 -4.01 2.16 -4.53
N ALA A 36 -4.90 1.58 -5.34
CA ALA A 36 -4.57 1.01 -6.63
C ALA A 36 -4.31 2.12 -7.69
N SER A 37 -3.35 3.01 -7.42
CA SER A 37 -2.89 4.05 -8.35
C SER A 37 -1.37 4.18 -8.26
N SER A 38 -0.74 4.70 -9.32
CA SER A 38 0.70 5.00 -9.40
C SER A 38 1.19 6.09 -8.43
N GLU A 39 0.34 6.48 -7.48
CA GLU A 39 0.65 7.42 -6.40
C GLU A 39 1.00 6.68 -5.10
N GLU A 40 0.70 5.38 -5.01
CA GLU A 40 1.29 4.46 -4.03
C GLU A 40 2.62 3.96 -4.59
N MET A 41 3.73 4.17 -3.88
CA MET A 41 5.06 3.79 -4.34
C MET A 41 5.22 2.27 -4.57
N TYR A 42 4.38 1.46 -3.92
CA TYR A 42 4.37 0.00 -4.10
C TYR A 42 3.32 -0.50 -5.10
N TYR A 43 2.74 0.39 -5.93
CA TYR A 43 1.82 0.03 -7.00
C TYR A 43 2.55 -0.29 -8.31
N GLY A 44 2.05 -1.31 -9.02
CA GLY A 44 2.66 -1.81 -10.25
C GLY A 44 3.85 -2.74 -10.00
N TYR A 45 4.38 -3.33 -11.07
CA TYR A 45 5.48 -4.29 -10.97
C TYR A 45 6.78 -3.66 -10.42
N ASP A 46 7.10 -2.45 -10.86
CA ASP A 46 8.33 -1.74 -10.44
C ASP A 46 8.29 -1.30 -8.97
N GLY A 47 7.10 -1.06 -8.42
CA GLY A 47 6.91 -0.71 -7.00
C GLY A 47 6.83 -1.92 -6.07
N ALA A 48 6.47 -3.08 -6.58
CA ALA A 48 6.26 -4.30 -5.78
C ALA A 48 7.55 -5.11 -5.53
N PHE A 49 8.70 -4.69 -6.09
CA PHE A 49 9.99 -5.39 -6.03
C PHE A 49 11.00 -4.68 -5.10
#